data_AF-A0A849BZ95-F1
#
_entry.id   AF-A0A849BZ95-F1
#
_cell.length_a   1.000
_cell.length_b   1.000
_cell.length_c   1.000
_cell.angle_alpha   90.00
_cell.angle_beta   90.00
_cell.angle_gamma   90.00
#
_symmetry.space_group_name_H-M   'P 1'
#
loop_
_entity.id
_entity.type
_entity.pdbx_description
1 polymer ?
#
loop_
_entity_poly.entity_id
_entity_poly.type
_entity_poly.pdbx_seq_one_letter_code
_entity_poly.pdbx_strand_id
1 'polypeptide(L)'
;MSGEINFQGAEANAAKEEMADAVIAVRITINEVTEAAGAVKRGWQGDANLAFDAVASSWEDEAQRLQGILNQMTETVGDGNTKYQAMEADNEDFFKNAAGTHDRASSPHLTNL
;
A
#
# COMPACT_ATOMS: atom_id res chain seq x y z
N MET A 1 12.84 25.45 -5.59
CA MET A 1 11.65 24.60 -5.65
C MET A 1 11.95 23.09 -5.55
N SER A 2 13.21 22.66 -5.41
CA SER A 2 13.57 21.22 -5.26
C SER A 2 13.32 20.62 -3.85
N GLY A 3 12.87 21.43 -2.89
CA GLY A 3 12.61 20.98 -1.52
C GLY A 3 11.26 20.27 -1.36
N GLU A 4 10.17 20.86 -1.87
CA GLU A 4 8.81 20.34 -1.68
C GLU A 4 8.56 18.97 -2.34
N ILE A 5 9.22 18.70 -3.46
CA ILE A 5 9.02 17.47 -4.22
C ILE A 5 9.61 16.24 -3.50
N ASN A 6 10.78 16.40 -2.86
CA ASN A 6 11.39 15.32 -2.07
C ASN A 6 10.62 14.97 -0.79
N PHE A 7 9.90 15.94 -0.20
CA PHE A 7 9.11 15.70 1.00
C PHE A 7 7.87 14.83 0.73
N GLN A 8 7.18 15.05 -0.40
CA GLN A 8 5.95 14.31 -0.73
C GLN A 8 6.23 12.82 -1.06
N GLY A 9 7.35 12.51 -1.70
CA GLY A 9 7.76 11.12 -1.93
C GLY A 9 8.15 10.37 -0.65
N ALA A 10 8.75 11.05 0.32
CA ALA A 10 9.08 10.47 1.62
C ALA A 10 7.82 10.19 2.45
N GLU A 11 6.86 11.12 2.46
CA GLU A 11 5.58 10.95 3.15
C GLU A 11 4.74 9.81 2.55
N ALA A 12 4.72 9.67 1.21
CA ALA A 12 4.03 8.58 0.54
C ALA A 12 4.62 7.19 0.86
N ASN A 13 5.96 7.09 0.97
CA ASN A 13 6.62 5.86 1.39
C ASN A 13 6.33 5.52 2.86
N ALA A 14 6.34 6.50 3.76
CA ALA A 14 6.01 6.29 5.16
C ALA A 14 4.57 5.81 5.34
N ALA A 15 3.61 6.44 4.65
CA ALA A 15 2.20 6.02 4.67
C ALA A 15 2.01 4.59 4.15
N LYS A 16 2.81 4.15 3.16
CA LYS A 16 2.80 2.77 2.68
C LYS A 16 3.29 1.80 3.75
N GLU A 17 4.39 2.10 4.42
CA GLU A 17 4.93 1.25 5.48
C GLU A 17 3.91 1.10 6.62
N GLU A 18 3.30 2.22 7.05
CA GLU A 18 2.23 2.20 8.05
C GLU A 18 1.01 1.37 7.60
N MET A 19 0.59 1.48 6.33
CA MET A 19 -0.49 0.66 5.78
C MET A 19 -0.12 -0.82 5.71
N ALA A 20 1.11 -1.15 5.34
CA ALA A 20 1.60 -2.53 5.30
C ALA A 20 1.61 -3.13 6.72
N ASP A 21 2.09 -2.38 7.70
CA ASP A 21 2.13 -2.79 9.11
C ASP A 21 0.71 -2.97 9.66
N ALA A 22 -0.21 -2.06 9.36
CA ALA A 22 -1.62 -2.19 9.73
C ALA A 22 -2.26 -3.43 9.11
N VAL A 23 -2.00 -3.72 7.84
CA VAL A 23 -2.48 -4.94 7.16
C VAL A 23 -1.93 -6.19 7.86
N ILE A 24 -0.64 -6.21 8.22
CA ILE A 24 -0.04 -7.32 8.94
C ILE A 24 -0.70 -7.51 10.31
N ALA A 25 -0.92 -6.43 11.06
CA ALA A 25 -1.58 -6.49 12.37
C ALA A 25 -3.01 -7.05 12.28
N VAL A 26 -3.77 -6.65 11.25
CA VAL A 26 -5.12 -7.18 11.02
C VAL A 26 -5.07 -8.66 10.66
N ARG A 27 -4.12 -9.10 9.82
CA ARG A 27 -3.95 -10.54 9.51
C ARG A 27 -3.64 -11.36 10.76
N ILE A 28 -2.76 -10.88 11.62
CA ILE A 28 -2.42 -11.53 12.89
C ILE A 28 -3.70 -11.69 13.73
N THR A 29 -4.48 -10.61 13.88
CA THR A 29 -5.73 -10.64 14.65
C THR A 29 -6.74 -11.63 14.08
N ILE A 30 -6.89 -11.68 12.75
CA ILE A 30 -7.79 -12.65 12.08
C ILE A 30 -7.36 -14.08 12.41
N ASN A 31 -6.06 -14.38 12.30
CA ASN A 31 -5.54 -15.72 12.59
C ASN A 31 -5.76 -16.10 14.07
N GLU A 32 -5.52 -15.19 15.00
CA GLU A 32 -5.75 -15.42 16.44
C GLU A 32 -7.21 -15.77 16.74
N VAL A 33 -8.16 -15.04 16.13
CA VAL A 33 -9.59 -15.33 16.31
C VAL A 33 -9.97 -16.67 15.67
N THR A 34 -9.42 -17.00 14.49
CA THR A 34 -9.63 -18.31 13.85
C THR A 34 -9.11 -19.45 14.73
N GLU A 35 -7.91 -19.32 15.31
CA GLU A 35 -7.36 -20.31 16.22
C GLU A 35 -8.20 -20.46 17.49
N ALA A 36 -8.66 -19.34 18.07
CA ALA A 36 -9.54 -19.35 19.23
C ALA A 36 -10.88 -20.05 18.92
N ALA A 37 -11.50 -19.73 17.78
CA ALA A 37 -12.74 -20.37 17.33
C ALA A 37 -12.57 -21.90 17.16
N GLY A 38 -11.47 -22.32 16.54
CA GLY A 38 -11.14 -23.75 16.38
C GLY A 38 -10.85 -24.45 17.71
N ALA A 39 -10.21 -23.77 18.67
CA ALA A 39 -9.96 -24.30 19.99
C ALA A 39 -11.26 -24.52 20.79
N VAL A 40 -12.20 -23.58 20.73
CA VAL A 40 -13.50 -23.66 21.40
C VAL A 40 -14.36 -24.79 20.84
N LYS A 41 -14.39 -24.97 19.51
CA LYS A 41 -15.09 -26.08 18.84
C LYS A 41 -14.68 -27.46 19.38
N ARG A 42 -13.39 -27.67 19.68
CA ARG A 42 -12.90 -28.94 20.23
C ARG A 42 -13.41 -29.25 21.65
N GLY A 43 -13.79 -28.23 22.41
CA GLY A 43 -14.24 -28.38 23.80
C GLY A 43 -15.75 -28.58 23.94
N TRP A 44 -16.55 -28.32 22.91
CA TRP A 44 -18.01 -28.31 23.01
C TRP A 44 -18.61 -29.65 22.55
N GLN A 45 -19.57 -30.18 23.30
CA GLN A 45 -20.28 -31.43 22.99
C GLN A 45 -21.79 -31.20 22.85
N GLY A 46 -22.46 -32.03 22.05
CA GLY A 46 -23.91 -31.99 21.85
C GLY A 46 -24.39 -30.79 21.04
N ASP A 47 -25.56 -30.24 21.36
CA ASP A 47 -26.20 -29.14 20.61
C ASP A 47 -25.35 -27.86 20.56
N ALA A 48 -24.48 -27.64 21.55
CA ALA A 48 -23.51 -26.55 21.55
C ALA A 48 -22.50 -26.70 20.40
N ASN A 49 -22.07 -27.92 20.09
CA ASN A 49 -21.14 -28.19 18.98
C ASN A 49 -21.78 -27.83 17.63
N LEU A 50 -23.04 -28.22 17.42
CA LEU A 50 -23.80 -27.90 16.21
C LEU A 50 -24.00 -26.38 16.02
N ALA A 51 -24.34 -25.66 17.09
CA ALA A 51 -24.48 -24.21 17.04
C ALA A 51 -23.14 -23.50 16.74
N PHE A 52 -22.04 -24.00 17.29
CA PHE A 52 -20.71 -23.45 17.02
C PHE A 52 -20.17 -23.80 15.64
N ASP A 53 -20.57 -24.93 15.06
CA ASP A 53 -20.17 -25.29 13.71
C ASP A 53 -20.66 -24.27 12.67
N ALA A 54 -21.89 -23.80 12.80
CA ALA A 54 -22.42 -22.75 11.93
C ALA A 54 -21.66 -21.43 12.11
N VAL A 55 -21.36 -21.05 13.35
CA VAL A 55 -20.61 -19.82 13.65
C VAL A 55 -19.16 -19.90 13.18
N ALA A 56 -18.51 -21.04 13.38
CA ALA A 56 -17.14 -21.28 12.93
C ALA A 56 -17.06 -21.25 11.39
N SER A 57 -18.03 -21.86 10.70
CA SER A 57 -18.11 -21.77 9.23
C SER A 57 -18.30 -20.34 8.75
N SER A 58 -19.21 -19.59 9.38
CA SER A 58 -19.43 -18.18 9.03
C SER A 58 -18.20 -17.31 9.32
N TRP A 59 -17.44 -17.63 10.37
CA TRP A 59 -16.19 -16.95 10.68
C TRP A 59 -15.11 -17.25 9.64
N GLU A 60 -14.97 -18.50 9.21
CA GLU A 60 -14.01 -18.90 8.17
C GLU A 60 -14.27 -18.14 6.85
N ASP A 61 -15.54 -18.05 6.43
CA ASP A 61 -15.95 -17.31 5.23
C ASP A 61 -15.59 -15.81 5.35
N GLU A 62 -15.87 -15.21 6.51
CA GLU A 62 -15.55 -13.80 6.76
C GLU A 62 -14.04 -13.56 6.84
N ALA A 63 -13.28 -14.47 7.44
CA ALA A 63 -11.82 -14.40 7.49
C ALA A 63 -11.22 -14.43 6.08
N GLN A 64 -11.73 -15.31 5.20
CA GLN A 64 -11.34 -15.34 3.79
C GLN A 64 -11.69 -14.05 3.05
N ARG A 65 -12.88 -13.50 3.30
CA ARG A 65 -13.32 -12.23 2.70
C ARG A 65 -12.42 -11.07 3.14
N LEU A 66 -12.13 -10.96 4.43
CA LEU A 66 -11.22 -9.95 4.98
C LEU A 66 -9.81 -10.12 4.40
N GLN A 67 -9.34 -11.36 4.28
CA GLN A 67 -8.03 -11.63 3.71
C GLN A 67 -7.92 -11.17 2.24
N GLY A 68 -8.99 -11.34 1.46
CA GLY A 68 -9.08 -10.82 0.10
C GLY A 68 -9.03 -9.30 0.04
N ILE A 69 -9.76 -8.61 0.91
CA ILE A 69 -9.74 -7.14 1.00
C ILE A 69 -8.34 -6.62 1.36
N LEU A 70 -7.67 -7.27 2.32
CA LEU A 70 -6.31 -6.90 2.73
C LEU A 70 -5.28 -7.10 1.62
N ASN A 71 -5.44 -8.14 0.79
CA ASN A 71 -4.61 -8.31 -0.41
C ASN A 71 -4.84 -7.15 -1.40
N GLN A 72 -6.10 -6.81 -1.67
CA GLN A 72 -6.45 -5.74 -2.59
C GLN A 72 -5.96 -4.36 -2.12
N MET A 73 -5.99 -4.09 -0.82
CA MET A 73 -5.39 -2.90 -0.23
C MET A 73 -3.87 -2.86 -0.45
N THR A 74 -3.19 -3.98 -0.21
CA THR A 74 -1.74 -4.09 -0.42
C THR A 74 -1.36 -3.83 -1.89
N GLU A 75 -2.12 -4.40 -2.83
CA GLU A 75 -1.93 -4.20 -4.27
C GLU A 75 -2.17 -2.74 -4.67
N THR A 76 -3.26 -2.14 -4.21
CA THR A 76 -3.62 -0.75 -4.54
C THR A 76 -2.56 0.24 -4.06
N VAL A 77 -2.02 0.03 -2.86
CA VAL A 77 -0.96 0.87 -2.30
C VAL A 77 0.36 0.67 -3.08
N GLY A 78 0.69 -0.57 -3.44
CA GLY A 78 1.86 -0.87 -4.29
C GLY A 78 1.77 -0.21 -5.67
N ASP A 79 0.61 -0.29 -6.32
CA ASP A 79 0.33 0.31 -7.62
C ASP A 79 0.38 1.85 -7.56
N GLY A 80 -0.22 2.43 -6.52
CA GLY A 80 -0.21 3.88 -6.29
C GLY A 80 1.21 4.44 -6.15
N ASN A 81 2.06 3.76 -5.37
CA ASN A 81 3.45 4.15 -5.22
C ASN A 81 4.24 4.03 -6.54
N THR A 82 4.05 2.95 -7.29
CA THR A 82 4.73 2.75 -8.57
C THR A 82 4.37 3.88 -9.56
N LYS A 83 3.08 4.25 -9.62
CA LYS A 83 2.62 5.37 -10.43
C LYS A 83 3.21 6.71 -9.96
N TYR A 84 3.27 6.94 -8.66
CA TYR A 84 3.83 8.15 -8.09
C TYR A 84 5.32 8.30 -8.43
N GLN A 85 6.11 7.23 -8.26
CA GLN A 85 7.53 7.23 -8.62
C GLN A 85 7.77 7.47 -10.12
N ALA A 86 6.92 6.89 -10.98
CA ALA A 86 6.99 7.13 -12.41
C ALA A 86 6.69 8.61 -12.76
N MET A 87 5.64 9.19 -12.16
CA MET A 87 5.31 10.61 -12.36
C MET A 87 6.44 11.52 -11.87
N GLU A 88 7.09 11.18 -10.76
CA GLU A 88 8.21 11.94 -10.23
C GLU A 88 9.42 11.91 -11.19
N ALA A 89 9.77 10.73 -11.70
CA ALA A 89 10.84 10.60 -12.69
C ALA A 89 10.54 11.38 -13.98
N ASP A 90 9.31 11.28 -14.50
CA ASP A 90 8.88 12.02 -15.68
C ASP A 90 8.94 13.54 -15.47
N ASN A 91 8.55 14.01 -14.28
CA ASN A 91 8.63 15.42 -13.91
C ASN A 91 10.10 15.88 -13.81
N GLU A 92 10.97 15.11 -13.16
CA GLU A 92 12.39 15.42 -13.03
C GLU A 92 13.05 15.54 -14.42
N ASP A 93 12.76 14.59 -15.32
CA ASP A 93 13.26 14.61 -16.69
C ASP A 93 12.73 15.81 -17.48
N PHE A 94 11.44 16.15 -17.33
CA PHE A 94 10.86 17.35 -17.93
C PHE A 94 11.59 18.61 -17.46
N PHE A 95 11.83 18.76 -16.16
CA PHE A 95 12.51 19.94 -15.61
C PHE A 95 13.98 20.01 -16.02
N LYS A 96 14.71 18.89 -16.05
CA LYS A 96 16.10 18.84 -16.55
C LYS A 96 16.18 19.30 -18.00
N ASN A 97 15.25 18.84 -18.84
CA ASN A 97 15.21 19.21 -20.25
C ASN A 97 14.76 20.67 -20.46
N ALA A 98 13.78 21.16 -19.71
CA ALA A 98 13.33 22.54 -19.76
C ALA A 98 14.40 23.53 -19.24
N ALA A 99 15.12 23.18 -18.17
CA ALA A 99 16.23 23.98 -17.66
C ALA A 99 17.43 24.00 -18.62
N GLY A 100 17.77 22.86 -19.23
CA GLY A 100 18.86 22.77 -20.21
C GLY A 100 18.58 23.49 -21.53
N THR A 101 17.30 23.68 -21.88
CA THR A 101 16.89 24.44 -23.08
C THR A 101 16.87 25.95 -22.85
N HIS A 102 16.58 26.42 -21.64
CA HIS A 102 16.66 27.86 -21.30
C HIS A 102 18.10 28.41 -21.35
N ASP A 103 19.09 27.62 -20.92
CA ASP A 103 20.50 28.04 -20.91
C ASP A 103 21.09 28.20 -22.34
N ARG A 104 20.54 27.47 -23.32
CA ARG A 104 20.97 27.55 -24.73
C ARG A 104 20.38 28.74 -25.50
N ALA A 105 19.26 29.30 -25.04
CA ALA A 105 18.60 30.43 -25.71
C ALA A 105 19.20 31.81 -25.35
N SER A 106 20.11 31.86 -24.37
CA SER A 106 20.67 33.12 -23.82
C SER A 106 22.10 33.42 -24.26
N SER A 107 22.68 32.68 -25.22
CA SER A 107 23.98 33.03 -25.81
C SER A 107 23.78 33.86 -27.08
N PRO A 108 23.83 35.21 -27.03
CA PRO A 108 23.94 36.00 -28.24
C PRO A 108 25.29 35.68 -28.88
N HIS A 109 25.24 35.14 -30.09
CA HIS A 109 26.38 34.95 -30.97
C HIS A 109 27.00 36.33 -31.26
N LEU A 110 27.96 36.77 -30.44
CA LEU A 110 28.89 37.82 -30.81
C LEU A 110 29.85 37.22 -31.84
N THR A 111 29.45 37.27 -33.11
CA THR A 111 30.39 37.14 -34.23
C THR A 111 31.28 38.38 -34.17
N ASN A 112 32.47 38.20 -33.62
CA ASN A 112 33.50 39.22 -33.60
C ASN A 112 34.32 39.04 -34.88
N LEU A 113 34.36 40.12 -35.70
CA LEU A 113 35.22 40.39 -36.86
C LEU A 113 34.99 39.57 -38.15
#